data_AF-A0A2T0MIP7-F1
#
_entry.id   AF-A0A2T0MIP7-F1
#
_cell.length_a   1.000
_cell.length_b   1.000
_cell.length_c   1.000
_cell.angle_alpha   90.00
_cell.angle_beta   90.00
_cell.angle_gamma   90.00
#
_symmetry.space_group_name_H-M   'P 1'
#
loop_
_entity.id
_entity.type
_entity.pdbx_description
1 polymer ?
#
loop_
_entity_poly.entity_id
_entity_poly.type
_entity_poly.pdbx_seq_one_letter_code
_entity_poly.pdbx_strand_id
1 'polypeptide(L)'
;MLVGYSLLILVSCGITEIDPPEIQSVVKFLNNSDSDINVVLTNWPLSGNGNTVSLNISAKQEMGNNAFVFENDQVDEYFSIIEDSENMKIELIVSNQLVREWAPPVGSFGKEINNPFNKDSWRFESLSPPFNNDIVGKIVFTITDEDIGD
;
A
#
# COMPACT_ATOMS: atom_id res chain seq x y z
N MET A 1 -59.20 30.90 -29.22
CA MET A 1 -57.82 31.00 -28.74
C MET A 1 -57.80 30.54 -27.29
N LEU A 2 -57.63 29.24 -27.07
CA LEU A 2 -57.37 28.62 -25.78
C LEU A 2 -56.43 27.46 -26.09
N VAL A 3 -55.14 27.63 -25.80
CA VAL A 3 -54.12 26.61 -26.01
C VAL A 3 -53.41 26.39 -24.69
N GLY A 4 -53.32 25.12 -24.31
CA GLY A 4 -52.20 24.59 -23.56
C GLY A 4 -52.32 24.68 -22.05
N TYR A 5 -53.02 23.72 -21.45
CA TYR A 5 -52.78 23.35 -20.07
C TYR A 5 -51.32 22.95 -19.89
N SER A 6 -50.69 23.57 -18.90
CA SER A 6 -49.33 23.26 -18.43
C SER A 6 -49.25 21.81 -17.99
N LEU A 7 -48.34 21.05 -18.60
CA LEU A 7 -47.74 19.87 -18.00
C LEU A 7 -46.25 20.19 -17.79
N LEU A 8 -45.95 20.87 -16.69
CA LEU A 8 -44.57 20.99 -16.22
C LEU A 8 -44.17 19.62 -15.66
N ILE A 9 -43.38 18.91 -16.46
CA ILE A 9 -42.75 17.66 -16.08
C ILE A 9 -41.79 17.97 -14.92
N LEU A 10 -42.06 17.32 -13.78
CA LEU A 10 -41.13 17.12 -12.69
C LEU A 10 -39.86 16.46 -13.24
N VAL A 11 -38.73 17.14 -13.14
CA VAL A 11 -37.46 16.46 -12.92
C VAL A 11 -36.88 17.11 -11.68
N SER A 12 -37.25 16.56 -10.52
CA SER A 12 -36.42 16.67 -9.34
C SER A 12 -35.01 16.33 -9.77
N CYS A 13 -34.10 17.29 -9.67
CA CYS A 13 -32.68 17.01 -9.63
C CYS A 13 -32.52 16.01 -8.48
N GLY A 14 -32.47 14.72 -8.81
CA GLY A 14 -31.83 13.75 -7.96
C GLY A 14 -30.43 14.29 -7.80
N ILE A 15 -30.17 14.89 -6.63
CA ILE A 15 -28.83 15.08 -6.14
C ILE A 15 -28.28 13.66 -6.17
N THR A 16 -27.48 13.35 -7.18
CA THR A 16 -26.55 12.25 -7.07
C THR A 16 -25.73 12.62 -5.85
N GLU A 17 -25.95 11.95 -4.72
CA GLU A 17 -24.87 11.74 -3.76
C GLU A 17 -23.75 11.14 -4.59
N ILE A 18 -22.87 12.01 -5.09
CA ILE A 18 -21.58 11.58 -5.58
C ILE A 18 -20.89 11.22 -4.29
N ASP A 19 -20.80 9.91 -4.02
CA ASP A 19 -19.98 9.42 -2.93
C ASP A 19 -18.62 10.12 -3.03
N PRO A 20 -18.10 10.70 -1.93
CA PRO A 20 -16.81 11.35 -1.97
C PRO A 20 -15.78 10.35 -2.52
N PRO A 21 -14.82 10.81 -3.35
CA PRO A 21 -13.85 9.91 -3.95
C PRO A 21 -13.13 9.12 -2.86
N GLU A 22 -13.09 7.80 -3.04
CA GLU A 22 -12.39 6.90 -2.13
C GLU A 22 -10.92 7.28 -2.07
N ILE A 23 -10.44 7.62 -0.88
CA ILE A 23 -9.06 8.04 -0.66
C ILE A 23 -8.17 6.79 -0.71
N GLN A 24 -7.27 6.75 -1.69
CA GLN A 24 -6.38 5.61 -1.89
C GLN A 24 -4.94 5.91 -1.51
N SER A 25 -4.23 4.90 -1.01
CA SER A 25 -2.77 4.92 -0.84
C SER A 25 -2.13 3.66 -1.38
N VAL A 26 -0.85 3.77 -1.73
CA VAL A 26 -0.06 2.65 -2.26
C VAL A 26 0.99 2.21 -1.26
N VAL A 27 1.18 0.90 -1.11
CA VAL A 27 2.28 0.34 -0.30
C VAL A 27 3.53 0.20 -1.16
N LYS A 28 4.64 0.78 -0.70
CA LYS A 28 5.92 0.84 -1.42
C LYS A 28 7.07 0.32 -0.56
N PHE A 29 8.00 -0.34 -1.22
CA PHE A 29 9.33 -0.68 -0.73
C PHE A 29 10.32 0.24 -1.43
N LEU A 30 11.03 1.06 -0.66
CA LEU A 30 12.12 1.90 -1.14
C LEU A 30 13.43 1.15 -0.95
N ASN A 31 14.12 0.88 -2.04
CA ASN A 31 15.50 0.43 -2.00
C ASN A 31 16.42 1.64 -1.83
N ASN A 32 16.96 1.85 -0.63
CA ASN A 32 17.91 2.92 -0.36
C ASN A 32 19.37 2.44 -0.42
N SER A 33 19.63 1.22 -0.90
CA SER A 33 20.99 0.70 -1.11
C SER A 33 21.55 1.06 -2.49
N ASP A 34 22.82 0.75 -2.72
CA ASP A 34 23.49 0.87 -4.03
C ASP A 34 23.38 -0.40 -4.88
N SER A 35 22.68 -1.43 -4.40
CA SER A 35 22.50 -2.72 -5.07
C SER A 35 21.07 -2.92 -5.56
N ASP A 36 20.89 -3.63 -6.67
CA ASP A 36 19.56 -4.09 -7.08
C ASP A 36 19.09 -5.21 -6.15
N ILE A 37 17.82 -5.14 -5.72
CA ILE A 37 17.22 -6.10 -4.79
C ILE A 37 15.98 -6.76 -5.38
N ASN A 38 15.65 -7.94 -4.91
CA ASN A 38 14.36 -8.57 -5.12
C ASN A 38 13.68 -8.80 -3.77
N VAL A 39 12.48 -8.21 -3.62
CA VAL A 39 11.62 -8.39 -2.44
C VAL A 39 10.54 -9.38 -2.79
N VAL A 40 10.50 -10.50 -2.08
CA VAL A 40 9.51 -11.56 -2.28
C VAL A 40 8.53 -11.57 -1.11
N LEU A 41 7.26 -11.27 -1.40
CA LEU A 41 6.16 -11.13 -0.45
C LEU A 41 5.28 -12.38 -0.55
N THR A 42 5.28 -13.25 0.46
CA THR A 42 4.46 -14.46 0.51
C THR A 42 3.26 -14.27 1.44
N ASN A 43 2.09 -14.76 1.02
CA ASN A 43 0.80 -14.58 1.72
C ASN A 43 0.53 -13.11 2.09
N TRP A 44 0.95 -12.21 1.21
CA TRP A 44 0.78 -10.79 1.40
C TRP A 44 -0.67 -10.41 1.07
N PRO A 45 -1.45 -9.84 1.99
CA PRO A 45 -2.89 -9.63 1.81
C PRO A 45 -3.22 -8.69 0.65
N LEU A 46 -2.25 -7.88 0.25
CA LEU A 46 -2.39 -6.93 -0.84
C LEU A 46 -1.99 -7.52 -2.21
N SER A 47 -1.60 -8.80 -2.29
CA SER A 47 -1.10 -9.43 -3.54
C SER A 47 -2.17 -9.77 -4.58
N GLY A 48 -3.39 -9.27 -4.46
CA GLY A 48 -4.51 -9.44 -5.41
C GLY A 48 -5.06 -10.88 -5.53
N ASN A 49 -4.23 -11.91 -5.36
CA ASN A 49 -4.58 -13.33 -5.54
C ASN A 49 -4.13 -14.23 -4.37
N GLY A 50 -3.67 -13.66 -3.24
CA GLY A 50 -3.20 -14.44 -2.09
C GLY A 50 -1.90 -15.22 -2.33
N ASN A 51 -1.18 -14.91 -3.40
CA ASN A 51 0.04 -15.59 -3.82
C ASN A 51 1.30 -14.79 -3.48
N THR A 52 2.45 -15.44 -3.67
CA THR A 52 3.77 -14.80 -3.65
C THR A 52 3.90 -13.72 -4.73
N VAL A 53 4.33 -12.52 -4.35
CA VAL A 53 4.67 -11.40 -5.25
C VAL A 53 6.17 -11.17 -5.19
N SER A 54 6.81 -10.94 -6.33
CA SER A 54 8.23 -10.63 -6.44
C SER A 54 8.38 -9.23 -7.01
N LEU A 55 9.09 -8.35 -6.31
CA LEU A 55 9.37 -6.97 -6.71
C LEU A 55 10.87 -6.83 -6.97
N ASN A 56 11.26 -6.63 -8.22
CA ASN A 56 12.64 -6.30 -8.57
C ASN A 56 12.82 -4.79 -8.48
N ILE A 57 13.57 -4.32 -7.49
CA ILE A 57 13.72 -2.90 -7.16
C ILE A 57 15.16 -2.49 -7.41
N SER A 58 15.38 -1.68 -8.44
CA SER A 58 16.72 -1.16 -8.73
C SER A 58 17.24 -0.27 -7.60
N ALA A 59 18.56 -0.11 -7.52
CA ALA A 59 19.22 0.77 -6.57
C ALA A 59 18.58 2.17 -6.56
N LYS A 60 18.34 2.72 -5.35
CA LYS A 60 17.71 4.04 -5.11
C LYS A 60 16.31 4.22 -5.71
N GLN A 61 15.58 3.15 -6.01
CA GLN A 61 14.21 3.21 -6.53
C GLN A 61 13.19 2.69 -5.52
N GLU A 62 11.93 3.09 -5.72
CA GLU A 62 10.80 2.52 -5.00
C GLU A 62 9.91 1.69 -5.92
N MET A 63 9.45 0.56 -5.42
CA MET A 63 8.47 -0.28 -6.11
C MET A 63 7.41 -0.73 -5.12
N GLY A 64 6.20 -0.99 -5.60
CA GLY A 64 5.19 -1.57 -4.75
C GLY A 64 3.89 -1.78 -5.46
N ASN A 65 2.89 -2.13 -4.67
CA ASN A 65 1.72 -2.82 -5.15
C ASN A 65 0.58 -1.84 -5.53
N ASN A 66 -0.58 -2.40 -5.83
CA ASN A 66 -1.81 -1.70 -6.21
C ASN A 66 -2.23 -0.64 -5.16
N ALA A 67 -3.10 0.26 -5.59
CA ALA A 67 -3.71 1.23 -4.69
C ALA A 67 -4.80 0.56 -3.84
N PHE A 68 -4.86 0.95 -2.57
CA PHE A 68 -5.84 0.46 -1.61
C PHE A 68 -6.58 1.63 -1.02
N VAL A 69 -7.88 1.44 -0.81
CA VAL A 69 -8.74 2.41 -0.13
C VAL A 69 -8.48 2.28 1.36
N PHE A 70 -8.23 3.42 2.01
CA PHE A 70 -8.03 3.52 3.45
C PHE A 70 -8.98 4.59 3.98
N GLU A 71 -9.80 4.23 4.98
CA GLU A 71 -10.79 5.13 5.57
C GLU A 71 -10.19 5.99 6.69
N ASN A 72 -9.09 5.55 7.32
CA ASN A 72 -8.51 6.17 8.51
C ASN A 72 -7.01 6.46 8.34
N ASP A 73 -6.24 6.41 9.44
CA ASP A 73 -4.78 6.46 9.39
C ASP A 73 -4.26 5.31 8.52
N GLN A 74 -3.61 5.67 7.42
CA GLN A 74 -3.24 4.73 6.37
C GLN A 74 -2.25 3.68 6.85
N VAL A 75 -1.36 4.03 7.79
CA VAL A 75 -0.38 3.10 8.33
C VAL A 75 -1.06 2.16 9.33
N ASP A 76 -1.92 2.68 10.21
CA ASP A 76 -2.67 1.87 11.19
C ASP A 76 -3.58 0.85 10.51
N GLU A 77 -4.30 1.29 9.48
CA GLU A 77 -5.25 0.46 8.76
C GLU A 77 -4.53 -0.57 7.90
N TYR A 78 -3.41 -0.20 7.28
CA TYR A 78 -2.52 -1.16 6.63
C TYR A 78 -2.01 -2.23 7.61
N PHE A 79 -1.60 -1.83 8.81
CA PHE A 79 -1.16 -2.78 9.83
C PHE A 79 -2.30 -3.71 10.23
N SER A 80 -3.50 -3.18 10.45
CA SER A 80 -4.71 -3.96 10.75
C SER A 80 -5.00 -5.03 9.69
N ILE A 81 -4.76 -4.75 8.40
CA ILE A 81 -4.93 -5.73 7.31
C ILE A 81 -3.88 -6.84 7.36
N ILE A 82 -2.62 -6.51 7.67
CA ILE A 82 -1.54 -7.51 7.72
C ILE A 82 -1.56 -8.30 9.04
N GLU A 83 -2.18 -7.81 10.12
CA GLU A 83 -2.33 -8.55 11.39
C GLU A 83 -3.11 -9.84 11.25
N ASP A 84 -4.11 -9.86 10.38
CA ASP A 84 -4.97 -11.02 10.19
C ASP A 84 -4.36 -12.08 9.24
N SER A 85 -3.20 -11.82 8.64
CA SER A 85 -2.59 -12.74 7.66
C SER A 85 -1.60 -13.71 8.31
N GLU A 86 -2.02 -14.95 8.47
CA GLU A 86 -1.15 -16.03 8.94
C GLU A 86 -0.09 -16.41 7.88
N ASN A 87 1.10 -16.79 8.35
CA ASN A 87 2.21 -17.27 7.51
C ASN A 87 2.71 -16.27 6.45
N MET A 88 2.52 -14.97 6.71
CA MET A 88 3.14 -13.92 5.90
C MET A 88 4.66 -14.00 5.99
N LYS A 89 5.35 -13.76 4.88
CA LYS A 89 6.81 -13.76 4.85
C LYS A 89 7.32 -12.74 3.85
N ILE A 90 8.36 -12.01 4.21
CA ILE A 90 9.09 -11.11 3.32
C ILE A 90 10.53 -11.60 3.22
N GLU A 91 10.96 -11.95 2.02
CA GLU A 91 12.34 -12.35 1.74
C GLU A 91 13.03 -11.26 0.93
N LEU A 92 14.26 -10.92 1.31
CA LEU A 92 15.13 -9.99 0.61
C LEU A 92 16.23 -10.78 -0.08
N ILE A 93 16.33 -10.62 -1.39
CA ILE A 93 17.28 -11.33 -2.25
C ILE A 93 18.18 -10.31 -2.95
N VAL A 94 19.49 -10.51 -2.87
CA VAL A 94 20.50 -9.69 -3.57
C VAL A 94 21.40 -10.62 -4.36
N SER A 95 21.64 -10.31 -5.64
CA SER A 95 22.46 -11.16 -6.53
C SER A 95 22.06 -12.65 -6.49
N ASN A 96 20.74 -12.91 -6.44
CA ASN A 96 20.15 -14.25 -6.40
C ASN A 96 20.47 -15.07 -5.12
N GLN A 97 20.87 -14.41 -4.03
CA GLN A 97 21.06 -14.98 -2.70
C GLN A 97 20.06 -14.38 -1.72
N LEU A 98 19.44 -15.21 -0.88
CA LEU A 98 18.63 -14.76 0.25
C LEU A 98 19.55 -14.13 1.28
N VAL A 99 19.39 -12.83 1.54
CA VAL A 99 20.21 -12.09 2.52
C VAL A 99 19.45 -11.85 3.83
N ARG A 100 18.12 -11.72 3.77
CA ARG A 100 17.28 -11.48 4.93
C ARG A 100 15.90 -12.07 4.75
N GLU A 101 15.32 -12.52 5.84
CA GLU A 101 13.94 -12.99 5.91
C GLU A 101 13.28 -12.32 7.11
N TRP A 102 12.08 -11.77 6.89
CA TRP A 102 11.21 -11.30 7.94
C TRP A 102 9.94 -12.15 7.96
N ALA A 103 9.55 -12.59 9.14
CA ALA A 103 8.27 -13.24 9.41
C ALA A 103 7.61 -12.54 10.62
N PRO A 104 6.28 -12.41 10.65
CA PRO A 104 5.60 -11.80 11.77
C PRO A 104 5.85 -12.64 13.04
N PRO A 105 6.18 -12.01 14.18
CA PRO A 105 6.23 -12.73 15.44
C PRO A 105 4.87 -13.32 15.78
N VAL A 106 4.86 -14.51 16.38
CA VAL A 106 3.61 -15.15 16.84
C VAL A 106 2.95 -14.24 17.88
N GLY A 107 1.78 -13.68 17.55
CA GLY A 107 0.95 -12.88 18.45
C GLY A 107 1.33 -11.41 18.63
N SER A 108 2.29 -10.86 17.86
CA SER A 108 2.53 -9.41 17.83
C SER A 108 3.37 -8.96 16.63
N PHE A 109 3.11 -7.78 16.11
CA PHE A 109 3.99 -7.03 15.20
C PHE A 109 5.21 -6.53 16.00
N GLY A 110 6.42 -6.91 15.57
CA GLY A 110 7.64 -6.89 16.38
C GLY A 110 8.07 -5.50 16.86
N LYS A 111 8.95 -5.45 17.88
CA LYS A 111 9.55 -4.20 18.41
C LYS A 111 10.88 -3.84 17.76
N GLU A 112 11.36 -4.68 16.85
CA GLU A 112 12.65 -4.49 16.19
C GLU A 112 12.57 -3.28 15.26
N ILE A 113 13.57 -2.42 15.36
CA ILE A 113 13.73 -1.27 14.46
C ILE A 113 14.05 -1.83 13.07
N ASN A 114 13.50 -1.20 12.03
CA ASN A 114 13.71 -1.59 10.64
C ASN A 114 13.22 -3.02 10.31
N ASN A 115 12.02 -3.33 10.80
CA ASN A 115 11.34 -4.59 10.53
C ASN A 115 10.00 -4.27 9.82
N PRO A 116 9.68 -4.89 8.68
CA PRO A 116 8.43 -4.60 7.95
C PRO A 116 7.18 -5.03 8.73
N PHE A 117 7.33 -5.84 9.79
CA PHE A 117 6.29 -6.16 10.75
C PHE A 117 6.34 -5.27 12.00
N ASN A 118 7.02 -4.12 11.95
CA ASN A 118 6.96 -3.08 12.98
C ASN A 118 6.38 -1.82 12.35
N LYS A 119 5.23 -1.36 12.87
CA LYS A 119 4.52 -0.16 12.40
C LYS A 119 5.41 1.08 12.35
N ASP A 120 6.28 1.24 13.35
CA ASP A 120 7.17 2.40 13.45
C ASP A 120 8.29 2.40 12.39
N SER A 121 8.46 1.29 11.65
CA SER A 121 9.41 1.21 10.53
C SER A 121 8.82 1.69 9.21
N TRP A 122 7.53 2.02 9.19
CA TRP A 122 6.84 2.55 8.01
C TRP A 122 6.58 4.05 8.18
N ARG A 123 6.56 4.75 7.05
CA ARG A 123 6.15 6.16 7.01
C ARG A 123 5.10 6.39 5.95
N PHE A 124 4.21 7.35 6.21
CA PHE A 124 3.30 7.87 5.21
C PHE A 124 3.90 9.10 4.54
N GLU A 125 3.90 9.13 3.21
CA GLU A 125 4.25 10.30 2.40
C GLU A 125 3.01 10.76 1.64
N SER A 126 2.50 11.94 1.98
CA SER A 126 1.37 12.57 1.29
C SER A 126 1.77 13.06 -0.10
N LEU A 127 0.92 12.85 -1.09
CA LEU A 127 1.07 13.38 -2.45
C LEU A 127 0.21 14.63 -2.62
N SER A 128 0.84 15.73 -3.01
CA SER A 128 0.16 16.99 -3.33
C SER A 128 0.74 17.56 -4.63
N PRO A 129 -0.02 17.55 -5.74
CA PRO A 129 -1.41 17.06 -5.87
C PRO A 129 -1.52 15.52 -5.82
N PRO A 130 -2.73 14.96 -5.57
CA PRO A 130 -2.98 13.53 -5.69
C PRO A 130 -2.65 13.00 -7.08
N PHE A 131 -2.21 11.74 -7.16
CA PHE A 131 -1.98 11.05 -8.44
C PHE A 131 -3.28 10.39 -8.92
N ASN A 132 -3.61 10.53 -10.20
CA ASN A 132 -4.86 10.03 -10.80
C ASN A 132 -6.14 10.44 -10.02
N ASN A 133 -6.13 11.60 -9.37
CA ASN A 133 -7.21 12.18 -8.55
C ASN A 133 -7.61 11.42 -7.26
N ASP A 134 -7.23 10.15 -7.11
CA ASP A 134 -7.70 9.32 -5.99
C ASP A 134 -6.55 8.81 -5.09
N ILE A 135 -5.30 8.80 -5.59
CA ILE A 135 -4.14 8.36 -4.79
C ILE A 135 -3.53 9.56 -4.07
N VAL A 136 -3.74 9.64 -2.76
CA VAL A 136 -3.33 10.78 -1.92
C VAL A 136 -1.99 10.60 -1.23
N GLY A 137 -1.41 9.40 -1.28
CA GLY A 137 -0.19 9.12 -0.54
C GLY A 137 0.38 7.72 -0.76
N LYS A 138 1.53 7.49 -0.13
CA LYS A 138 2.20 6.19 -0.12
C LYS A 138 2.66 5.83 1.28
N ILE A 139 2.52 4.54 1.62
CA ILE A 139 3.03 3.93 2.85
C ILE A 139 4.35 3.25 2.46
N VAL A 140 5.47 3.70 3.04
CA VAL A 140 6.81 3.35 2.57
C VAL A 140 7.60 2.62 3.65
N PHE A 141 8.08 1.42 3.34
CA PHE A 141 9.15 0.75 4.07
C PHE A 141 10.47 0.96 3.34
N THR A 142 11.54 1.25 4.07
CA THR A 142 12.86 1.51 3.49
C THR A 142 13.80 0.38 3.79
N ILE A 143 14.39 -0.18 2.74
CA ILE A 143 15.44 -1.18 2.80
C ILE A 143 16.78 -0.46 2.66
N THR A 144 17.70 -0.73 3.56
CA THR A 144 18.99 -0.06 3.69
C THR A 144 20.16 -0.99 3.42
N ASP A 145 21.38 -0.46 3.36
CA ASP A 145 22.61 -1.25 3.23
C ASP A 145 22.74 -2.29 4.38
N GLU A 146 22.35 -1.91 5.61
CA GLU A 146 22.33 -2.82 6.77
C GLU A 146 21.40 -4.02 6.56
N ASP A 147 20.31 -3.86 5.80
CA ASP A 147 19.39 -4.95 5.51
C ASP A 147 19.95 -5.97 4.53
N ILE A 148 20.78 -5.51 3.59
CA ILE A 148 21.42 -6.36 2.59
C ILE A 148 22.77 -6.93 3.04
N GLY A 149 23.28 -6.49 4.21
CA GLY A 149 24.52 -6.96 4.82
C GLY A 149 25.76 -6.14 4.46
N ASP A 150 25.57 -4.91 4.00
CA ASP A 150 26.62 -3.93 3.64
C ASP A 150 26.84 -2.86 4.74
#